data_AF-A0A7R9DU03-F1
#
_entry.id   AF-A0A7R9DU03-F1
#
_cell.length_a   1.000
_cell.length_b   1.000
_cell.length_c   1.000
_cell.angle_alpha   90.00
_cell.angle_beta   90.00
_cell.angle_gamma   90.00
#
_symmetry.space_group_name_H-M   'P 1'
#
loop_
_entity.id
_entity.type
_entity.pdbx_description
1 polymer ?
#
loop_
_entity_poly.entity_id
_entity_poly.type
_entity_poly.pdbx_seq_one_letter_code
_entity_poly.pdbx_strand_id
1 'polypeptide(L)'
;LQKMELCSYTKRLFVPALLLLVFTEHTGCGYNFTDINLPIEHIPYYFNSFPEVAQQCEENPDCPFKSSLGHKVCWGYERDCKPQNSYSTPSCPGDHRGWVKTKQDQLRTFYTQGDFGYVRDQLQEMMVMCEPTFKEDSSLECSKHLRFCRGRNIMINFTDLNTRKEPLRYKMDVLKEGQIGGFCT
;
A
#
# COMPACT_ATOMS: atom_id res chain seq x y z
N LEU A 1 -5.88 4.92 -0.88
CA LEU A 1 -5.76 4.78 0.59
C LEU A 1 -7.16 4.77 1.16
N GLN A 2 -7.71 3.57 1.30
CA GLN A 2 -9.03 3.34 1.87
C GLN A 2 -8.97 3.72 3.36
N LYS A 3 -9.95 4.49 3.84
CA LYS A 3 -10.03 4.94 5.24
C LYS A 3 -10.07 3.70 6.14
N MET A 4 -8.98 3.43 6.86
CA MET A 4 -9.04 2.64 8.08
C MET A 4 -9.68 3.51 9.15
N GLU A 5 -10.97 3.32 9.41
CA GLU A 5 -11.57 3.80 10.65
C GLU A 5 -10.97 2.98 11.80
N LEU A 6 -10.07 3.62 12.56
CA LEU A 6 -9.46 3.06 13.75
C LEU A 6 -10.55 2.84 14.81
N CYS A 7 -10.99 1.59 14.98
CA CYS A 7 -11.88 1.22 16.08
C CYS A 7 -11.04 1.02 17.35
N SER A 8 -11.28 1.85 18.37
CA SER A 8 -10.54 1.83 19.65
C SER A 8 -10.95 0.65 20.53
N TYR A 9 -9.98 -0.17 20.95
CA TYR A 9 -10.20 -1.29 21.88
C TYR A 9 -10.01 -0.81 23.33
N THR A 10 -11.09 -0.45 24.02
CA THR A 10 -11.04 -0.14 25.46
C THR A 10 -11.20 -1.42 26.29
N LYS A 11 -10.09 -1.98 26.79
CA LYS A 11 -10.13 -3.05 27.81
C LYS A 11 -10.61 -2.45 29.15
N ARG A 12 -11.81 -2.83 29.61
CA ARG A 12 -12.27 -2.55 30.99
C ARG A 12 -11.84 -3.68 31.92
N LEU A 13 -11.07 -3.36 32.96
CA LEU A 13 -10.78 -4.23 34.09
C LEU A 13 -12.09 -4.54 34.84
N PHE A 14 -12.38 -5.82 35.05
CA PHE A 14 -13.55 -6.30 35.80
C PHE A 14 -13.23 -6.39 37.31
N VAL A 15 -13.98 -5.66 38.13
CA VAL A 15 -14.06 -5.86 39.60
C VAL A 15 -15.27 -6.77 39.86
N PRO A 16 -15.17 -7.81 40.70
CA PRO A 16 -16.26 -8.77 40.84
C PRO A 16 -17.22 -8.35 41.96
N ALA A 17 -18.50 -8.14 41.63
CA ALA A 17 -19.64 -8.53 42.48
C ALA A 17 -20.98 -8.23 41.80
N LEU A 18 -21.92 -9.17 41.97
CA LEU A 18 -23.34 -9.19 41.62
C LEU A 18 -23.72 -9.46 40.14
N LEU A 19 -24.48 -10.55 39.98
CA LEU A 19 -25.18 -10.99 38.78
C LEU A 19 -26.08 -9.88 38.20
N LEU A 20 -25.58 -9.16 37.21
CA LEU A 20 -26.37 -8.50 36.19
C LEU A 20 -25.91 -9.09 34.85
N LEU A 21 -26.79 -9.85 34.20
CA LEU A 21 -26.60 -10.27 32.81
C LEU A 21 -26.67 -9.02 31.94
N VAL A 22 -25.54 -8.35 31.77
CA VAL A 22 -25.36 -7.26 30.81
C VAL A 22 -25.19 -7.92 29.44
N PHE A 23 -26.26 -7.95 28.65
CA PHE A 23 -26.17 -8.22 27.22
C PHE A 23 -25.44 -7.04 26.57
N THR A 24 -24.14 -7.19 26.36
CA THR A 24 -23.38 -6.24 25.54
C THR A 24 -23.73 -6.51 24.08
N GLU A 25 -24.57 -5.66 23.49
CA GLU A 25 -24.71 -5.60 22.04
C GLU A 25 -23.35 -5.18 21.45
N HIS A 26 -22.66 -6.13 20.84
CA HIS A 26 -21.50 -5.84 20.00
C HIS A 26 -22.01 -5.22 18.71
N THR A 27 -22.04 -3.89 18.62
CA THR A 27 -22.00 -3.22 17.31
C THR A 27 -20.60 -3.41 16.75
N GLY A 28 -20.35 -4.57 16.16
CA GLY A 28 -19.14 -4.80 15.37
C GLY A 28 -19.19 -3.88 14.16
N CYS A 29 -18.17 -3.04 13.97
CA CYS A 29 -17.94 -2.38 12.68
C CYS A 29 -17.74 -3.49 11.64
N GLY A 30 -18.78 -3.79 10.86
CA GLY A 30 -18.69 -4.72 9.76
C GLY A 30 -17.90 -4.08 8.62
N TYR A 31 -16.82 -4.72 8.18
CA TYR A 31 -16.13 -4.31 6.97
C TYR A 31 -17.00 -4.61 5.76
N ASN A 32 -17.17 -3.64 4.87
CA ASN A 32 -17.90 -3.86 3.64
C ASN A 32 -17.00 -4.53 2.60
N PHE A 33 -17.11 -5.86 2.48
CA PHE A 33 -16.31 -6.62 1.52
C PHE A 33 -16.62 -6.29 0.05
N THR A 34 -17.76 -5.64 -0.26
CA THR A 34 -18.06 -5.21 -1.64
C THR A 34 -17.13 -4.09 -2.11
N ASP A 35 -16.48 -3.38 -1.20
CA ASP A 35 -15.55 -2.30 -1.54
C ASP A 35 -14.20 -2.85 -2.04
N ILE A 36 -13.95 -4.15 -1.89
CA ILE A 36 -12.76 -4.82 -2.44
C ILE A 36 -12.98 -5.02 -3.95
N ASN A 37 -12.56 -4.03 -4.73
CA ASN A 37 -12.58 -4.09 -6.19
C ASN A 37 -11.26 -4.65 -6.74
N LEU A 38 -11.05 -5.96 -6.54
CA LEU A 38 -9.87 -6.69 -7.02
C LEU A 38 -10.29 -7.98 -7.74
N PRO A 39 -9.51 -8.45 -8.73
CA PRO A 39 -9.67 -9.79 -9.27
C PRO A 39 -9.59 -10.86 -8.18
N ILE A 40 -10.35 -11.95 -8.32
CA ILE A 40 -10.46 -12.99 -7.28
C ILE A 40 -9.10 -13.61 -6.95
N GLU A 41 -8.24 -13.75 -7.96
CA GLU A 41 -6.87 -14.24 -7.86
C GLU A 41 -5.94 -13.32 -7.03
N HIS A 42 -6.28 -12.04 -6.87
CA HIS A 42 -5.50 -11.06 -6.10
C HIS A 42 -5.95 -10.97 -4.63
N ILE A 43 -7.16 -11.45 -4.33
CA ILE A 43 -7.73 -11.38 -2.98
C ILE A 43 -6.84 -12.02 -1.92
N PRO A 44 -6.21 -13.19 -2.12
CA PRO A 44 -5.35 -13.75 -1.10
C PRO A 44 -4.10 -12.89 -0.81
N TYR A 45 -3.55 -12.23 -1.83
CA TYR A 45 -2.42 -11.30 -1.68
C TYR A 45 -2.84 -10.04 -0.91
N TYR A 46 -4.05 -9.55 -1.18
CA TYR A 46 -4.65 -8.44 -0.44
C TYR A 46 -4.84 -8.81 1.04
N PHE A 47 -5.43 -9.96 1.35
CA PHE A 47 -5.63 -10.39 2.73
C PHE A 47 -4.32 -10.61 3.50
N ASN A 48 -3.27 -11.10 2.82
CA ASN A 48 -1.94 -11.19 3.44
C ASN A 48 -1.30 -9.81 3.69
N SER A 49 -1.68 -8.79 2.91
CA SER A 49 -1.24 -7.40 3.09
C SER A 49 -2.05 -6.66 4.15
N PHE A 50 -3.30 -7.08 4.41
CA PHE A 50 -4.23 -6.49 5.37
C PHE A 50 -4.83 -7.55 6.30
N PRO A 51 -4.05 -8.09 7.27
CA PRO A 51 -4.49 -9.19 8.13
C PRO A 51 -5.74 -8.88 8.97
N GLU A 52 -5.93 -7.62 9.36
CA GLU A 52 -7.11 -7.17 10.11
C GLU A 52 -8.40 -7.35 9.30
N VAL A 53 -8.36 -7.05 8.00
CA VAL A 53 -9.50 -7.24 7.08
C VAL A 53 -9.72 -8.73 6.82
N ALA A 54 -8.65 -9.52 6.73
CA ALA A 54 -8.73 -10.97 6.58
C ALA A 54 -9.43 -11.62 7.78
N GLN A 55 -9.07 -11.21 9.01
CA GLN A 55 -9.71 -11.68 10.23
C GLN A 55 -11.20 -11.32 10.26
N GLN A 56 -11.56 -10.09 9.89
CA GLN A 56 -12.97 -9.68 9.79
C GLN A 56 -13.74 -10.53 8.77
N CYS A 57 -13.12 -10.93 7.66
CA CYS A 57 -13.74 -11.82 6.68
C CYS A 57 -13.91 -13.25 7.21
N GLU A 58 -12.95 -13.73 7.99
CA GLU A 58 -13.01 -15.05 8.63
C GLU A 58 -14.20 -15.14 9.60
N GLU A 59 -14.32 -14.14 10.47
CA GLU A 59 -15.36 -14.03 11.49
C GLU A 59 -16.75 -13.76 10.89
N ASN A 60 -16.83 -13.03 9.78
CA ASN A 60 -18.11 -12.72 9.14
C ASN A 60 -18.64 -13.92 8.31
N PRO A 61 -19.82 -14.49 8.63
CA PRO A 61 -20.40 -15.60 7.88
C PRO A 61 -20.71 -15.26 6.41
N ASP A 62 -21.02 -14.00 6.12
CA ASP A 62 -21.43 -13.50 4.80
C ASP A 62 -20.25 -13.02 3.93
N CYS A 63 -19.00 -13.17 4.38
CA CYS A 63 -17.87 -12.76 3.57
C CYS A 63 -17.81 -13.57 2.25
N PRO A 64 -17.83 -12.93 1.07
CA PRO A 64 -17.83 -13.64 -0.22
C PRO A 64 -16.48 -14.27 -0.56
N PHE A 65 -15.42 -13.91 0.18
CA PHE A 65 -14.04 -14.28 -0.13
C PHE A 65 -13.44 -15.32 0.82
N LYS A 66 -14.27 -16.08 1.56
CA LYS A 66 -13.77 -17.07 2.52
C LYS A 66 -12.82 -18.10 1.90
N SER A 67 -13.04 -18.49 0.64
CA SER A 67 -12.16 -19.41 -0.09
C SER A 67 -10.77 -18.84 -0.38
N SER A 68 -10.60 -17.52 -0.30
CA SER A 68 -9.34 -16.81 -0.55
C SER A 68 -8.53 -16.54 0.73
N LEU A 69 -9.00 -16.98 1.90
CA LEU A 69 -8.28 -16.85 3.18
C LEU A 69 -7.21 -17.93 3.35
N GLY A 70 -6.15 -17.63 4.10
CA GLY A 70 -5.14 -18.60 4.53
C GLY A 70 -4.15 -19.08 3.46
N HIS A 71 -4.22 -18.57 2.23
CA HIS A 71 -3.26 -18.93 1.18
C HIS A 71 -1.90 -18.30 1.44
N LYS A 72 -0.84 -19.10 1.28
CA LYS A 72 0.54 -18.65 1.50
C LYS A 72 1.14 -18.03 0.22
N VAL A 73 0.69 -16.83 -0.12
CA VAL A 73 1.14 -16.07 -1.30
C VAL A 73 1.59 -14.65 -0.94
N CYS A 74 2.40 -14.02 -1.79
CA CYS A 74 2.92 -12.67 -1.59
C CYS A 74 3.24 -12.03 -2.93
N TRP A 75 3.27 -10.70 -3.02
CA TRP A 75 3.49 -10.03 -4.30
C TRP A 75 4.91 -10.27 -4.85
N GLY A 76 5.89 -10.45 -3.97
CA GLY A 76 7.29 -10.69 -4.34
C GLY A 76 8.24 -9.59 -3.90
N TYR A 77 7.72 -8.46 -3.38
CA TYR A 77 8.54 -7.36 -2.87
C TYR A 77 8.69 -7.39 -1.34
N GLU A 78 7.86 -8.17 -0.66
CA GLU A 78 7.88 -8.30 0.80
C GLU A 78 9.14 -9.03 1.26
N ARG A 79 9.71 -8.63 2.40
CA ARG A 79 11.01 -9.12 2.89
C ARG A 79 11.06 -10.64 3.08
N ASP A 80 9.95 -11.23 3.54
CA ASP A 80 9.84 -12.67 3.83
C ASP A 80 9.12 -13.44 2.70
N CYS A 81 8.94 -12.82 1.54
CA CYS A 81 8.31 -13.47 0.39
C CYS A 81 9.27 -14.48 -0.24
N LYS A 82 8.88 -15.76 -0.25
CA LYS A 82 9.63 -16.81 -0.93
C LYS A 82 9.29 -16.80 -2.43
N PRO A 83 10.25 -17.06 -3.33
CA PRO A 83 9.99 -17.05 -4.77
C PRO A 83 8.86 -17.98 -5.23
N GLN A 84 8.67 -19.13 -4.58
CA GLN A 84 7.56 -20.04 -4.91
C GLN A 84 6.17 -19.52 -4.53
N ASN A 85 6.11 -18.49 -3.68
CA ASN A 85 4.89 -17.86 -3.20
C ASN A 85 4.65 -16.51 -3.88
N SER A 86 5.58 -16.03 -4.73
CA SER A 86 5.43 -14.74 -5.39
C SER A 86 4.36 -14.77 -6.45
N TYR A 87 3.73 -13.62 -6.69
CA TYR A 87 2.66 -13.47 -7.68
C TYR A 87 3.07 -13.94 -9.09
N SER A 88 4.28 -13.59 -9.50
CA SER A 88 4.83 -13.93 -10.80
C SER A 88 6.05 -14.83 -10.66
N THR A 89 6.16 -15.80 -11.56
CA THR A 89 7.44 -16.45 -11.89
C THR A 89 7.70 -16.19 -13.37
N PRO A 90 8.61 -15.25 -13.71
CA PRO A 90 8.82 -14.86 -15.09
C PRO A 90 9.38 -16.02 -15.91
N SER A 91 8.77 -16.27 -17.07
CA SER A 91 9.31 -17.18 -18.09
C SER A 91 9.89 -16.37 -19.23
N CYS A 92 11.19 -16.51 -19.44
CA CYS A 92 11.87 -15.94 -20.59
C CYS A 92 12.25 -17.08 -21.52
N PRO A 93 11.50 -17.40 -22.58
CA PRO A 93 11.91 -18.39 -23.57
C PRO A 93 13.12 -17.87 -24.39
N GLY A 94 13.90 -18.79 -24.98
CA GLY A 94 15.04 -18.46 -25.85
C GLY A 94 16.36 -18.14 -25.15
N ASP A 95 17.40 -17.85 -25.93
CA ASP A 95 18.73 -17.52 -25.42
C ASP A 95 18.76 -16.13 -24.75
N HIS A 96 19.68 -15.95 -23.80
CA HIS A 96 19.99 -14.64 -23.23
C HIS A 96 20.83 -13.83 -24.25
N ARG A 97 20.19 -13.23 -25.26
CA ARG A 97 20.89 -12.39 -26.25
C ARG A 97 20.83 -10.92 -25.82
N GLY A 98 21.99 -10.26 -25.66
CA GLY A 98 22.09 -8.82 -25.35
C GLY A 98 22.88 -8.48 -24.08
N TRP A 99 22.32 -7.59 -23.23
CA TRP A 99 22.96 -6.89 -22.10
C TRP A 99 23.34 -7.75 -20.86
N VAL A 100 23.03 -9.05 -20.83
CA VAL A 100 23.23 -9.92 -19.66
C VAL A 100 23.95 -11.21 -20.05
N LYS A 101 24.82 -11.71 -19.15
CA LYS A 101 25.75 -12.84 -19.42
C LYS A 101 25.14 -14.22 -19.21
N THR A 102 24.07 -14.33 -18.43
CA THR A 102 23.44 -15.61 -18.10
C THR A 102 21.92 -15.49 -18.14
N LYS A 103 21.24 -16.65 -18.23
CA LYS A 103 19.78 -16.69 -18.14
C LYS A 103 19.26 -16.20 -16.78
N GLN A 104 19.99 -16.52 -15.72
CA GLN A 104 19.66 -16.06 -14.37
C GLN A 104 19.77 -14.52 -14.25
N ASP A 105 20.77 -13.93 -14.89
CA ASP A 105 20.90 -12.47 -14.95
C ASP A 105 19.75 -11.83 -15.71
N GLN A 106 19.25 -12.47 -16.77
CA GLN A 106 18.08 -12.01 -17.52
C GLN A 106 16.83 -11.98 -16.63
N LEU A 107 16.54 -13.07 -15.91
CA LEU A 107 15.40 -13.16 -14.99
C LEU A 107 15.51 -12.16 -13.85
N ARG A 108 16.70 -12.03 -13.26
CA ARG A 108 16.97 -11.05 -12.19
C ARG A 108 16.81 -9.62 -12.68
N THR A 109 17.27 -9.31 -13.89
CA THR A 109 17.14 -7.98 -14.49
C THR A 109 15.68 -7.65 -14.72
N PHE A 110 14.92 -8.59 -15.28
CA PHE A 110 13.47 -8.43 -15.42
C PHE A 110 12.80 -8.18 -14.07
N TYR A 111 13.10 -9.01 -13.07
CA TYR A 111 12.52 -8.85 -11.73
C TYR A 111 12.81 -7.47 -11.12
N THR A 112 14.05 -6.99 -11.25
CA THR A 112 14.51 -5.73 -10.63
C THR A 112 13.99 -4.49 -11.36
N GLN A 113 13.73 -4.58 -12.67
CA GLN A 113 13.41 -3.40 -13.49
C GLN A 113 11.95 -3.35 -13.96
N GLY A 114 11.32 -4.50 -14.17
CA GLY A 114 9.98 -4.61 -14.78
C GLY A 114 8.97 -5.43 -13.98
N ASP A 115 9.36 -5.96 -12.82
CA ASP A 115 8.49 -6.72 -11.92
C ASP A 115 8.53 -6.15 -10.50
N PHE A 116 7.96 -6.86 -9.52
CA PHE A 116 7.88 -6.44 -8.12
C PHE A 116 9.22 -6.15 -7.44
N GLY A 117 10.36 -6.60 -7.98
CA GLY A 117 11.67 -6.18 -7.49
C GLY A 117 11.89 -4.67 -7.62
N TYR A 118 11.32 -4.05 -8.66
CA TYR A 118 11.32 -2.59 -8.80
C TYR A 118 10.57 -1.91 -7.65
N VAL A 119 9.37 -2.42 -7.32
CA VAL A 119 8.54 -1.91 -6.22
C VAL A 119 9.28 -2.02 -4.89
N ARG A 120 9.92 -3.16 -4.64
CA ARG A 120 10.77 -3.39 -3.45
C ARG A 120 11.82 -2.29 -3.32
N ASP A 121 12.55 -2.03 -4.39
CA ASP A 121 13.65 -1.06 -4.37
C ASP A 121 13.11 0.36 -4.18
N GLN A 122 11.98 0.72 -4.78
CA GLN A 122 11.33 2.01 -4.53
C GLN A 122 10.91 2.19 -3.07
N LEU A 123 10.35 1.14 -2.45
CA LEU A 123 9.97 1.16 -1.03
C LEU A 123 11.19 1.27 -0.11
N GLN A 124 12.30 0.61 -0.43
CA GLN A 124 13.54 0.68 0.34
C GLN A 124 14.22 2.04 0.23
N GLU A 125 14.00 2.76 -0.87
CA GLU A 125 14.54 4.10 -1.11
C GLU A 125 13.69 5.23 -0.52
N MET A 126 12.52 4.92 0.07
CA MET A 126 11.66 5.94 0.67
C MET A 126 12.37 6.64 1.82
N MET A 127 12.33 7.97 1.80
CA MET A 127 12.88 8.85 2.83
C MET A 127 11.87 9.92 3.21
N VAL A 128 11.81 10.25 4.49
CA VAL A 128 10.97 11.33 5.00
C VAL A 128 11.58 12.66 4.58
N MET A 129 10.79 13.48 3.88
CA MET A 129 11.16 14.82 3.45
C MET A 129 10.49 15.91 4.29
N CYS A 130 9.38 15.56 4.95
CA CYS A 130 8.56 16.46 5.74
C CYS A 130 7.90 15.62 6.83
N GLU A 131 8.36 15.77 8.07
CA GLU A 131 7.93 14.96 9.21
C GLU A 131 6.80 15.65 9.98
N PRO A 132 5.62 15.03 10.07
CA PRO A 132 4.48 15.63 10.77
C PRO A 132 4.67 15.55 12.30
N THR A 133 4.33 16.61 13.02
CA THR A 133 4.23 16.55 14.50
C THR A 133 2.88 15.95 14.92
N PHE A 134 1.81 16.32 14.23
CA PHE A 134 0.44 15.87 14.49
C PHE A 134 -0.20 15.16 13.27
N LYS A 135 -1.36 14.51 13.49
CA LYS A 135 -2.10 13.80 12.44
C LYS A 135 -2.74 14.74 11.41
N GLU A 136 -2.81 16.01 11.73
CA GLU A 136 -3.42 17.07 10.94
C GLU A 136 -2.36 17.83 10.12
N ASP A 137 -1.08 17.68 10.48
CA ASP A 137 0.05 18.29 9.80
C ASP A 137 0.29 17.69 8.41
N SER A 138 1.16 18.31 7.63
CA SER A 138 1.62 17.76 6.37
C SER A 138 2.65 16.66 6.61
N SER A 139 2.63 15.63 5.76
CA SER A 139 3.74 14.68 5.69
C SER A 139 4.10 14.41 4.25
N LEU A 140 5.39 14.25 3.97
CA LEU A 140 5.87 13.83 2.66
C LEU A 140 7.02 12.84 2.83
N GLU A 141 6.87 11.71 2.20
CA GLU A 141 7.88 10.67 2.10
C GLU A 141 8.04 10.33 0.63
N CYS A 142 9.26 10.30 0.12
CA CYS A 142 9.50 10.03 -1.29
C CYS A 142 10.71 9.12 -1.48
N SER A 143 10.70 8.35 -2.57
CA SER A 143 11.90 7.66 -3.05
C SER A 143 12.88 8.65 -3.68
N LYS A 144 14.09 8.17 -3.99
CA LYS A 144 15.13 8.98 -4.63
C LYS A 144 14.60 9.67 -5.89
N HIS A 145 14.99 10.92 -6.06
CA HIS A 145 14.58 11.77 -7.18
C HIS A 145 13.05 11.98 -7.31
N LEU A 146 12.29 11.85 -6.21
CA LEU A 146 10.85 12.10 -6.17
C LEU A 146 10.03 11.21 -7.13
N ARG A 147 10.53 10.01 -7.45
CA ARG A 147 9.86 9.10 -8.41
C ARG A 147 8.55 8.56 -7.86
N PHE A 148 8.54 8.23 -6.57
CA PHE A 148 7.33 7.84 -5.83
C PHE A 148 7.25 8.66 -4.56
N CYS A 149 6.07 9.18 -4.28
CA CYS A 149 5.82 9.98 -3.10
C CYS A 149 4.51 9.55 -2.45
N ARG A 150 4.53 9.48 -1.12
CA ARG A 150 3.36 9.36 -0.26
C ARG A 150 3.27 10.61 0.58
N GLY A 151 2.13 11.29 0.53
CA GLY A 151 1.93 12.49 1.31
C GLY A 151 0.50 12.70 1.77
N ARG A 152 0.34 13.56 2.77
CA ARG A 152 -0.95 14.00 3.32
C ARG A 152 -0.92 15.49 3.63
N ASN A 153 -2.08 16.13 3.53
CA ASN A 153 -2.29 17.55 3.85
C ASN A 153 -1.27 18.47 3.14
N ILE A 154 -0.95 18.18 1.88
CA ILE A 154 -0.03 18.97 1.06
C ILE A 154 -0.84 19.94 0.20
N MET A 155 -0.42 21.21 0.19
CA MET A 155 -0.94 22.21 -0.73
C MET A 155 -0.13 22.16 -2.03
N ILE A 156 -0.85 22.11 -3.17
CA ILE A 156 -0.26 22.28 -4.49
C ILE A 156 -1.03 23.40 -5.20
N ASN A 157 -0.33 24.47 -5.54
CA ASN A 157 -0.88 25.65 -6.20
C ASN A 157 -0.73 25.52 -7.72
N PHE A 158 -1.85 25.34 -8.42
CA PHE A 158 -1.90 25.25 -9.88
C PHE A 158 -2.33 26.54 -10.58
N THR A 159 -2.49 27.66 -9.86
CA THR A 159 -3.07 28.91 -10.42
C THR A 159 -2.28 29.43 -11.61
N ASP A 160 -0.95 29.33 -11.60
CA ASP A 160 -0.08 29.76 -12.70
C ASP A 160 -0.36 29.01 -14.01
N LEU A 161 -0.84 27.76 -13.92
CA LEU A 161 -1.09 26.91 -15.10
C LEU A 161 -2.20 27.46 -15.99
N ASN A 162 -3.12 28.25 -15.45
CA ASN A 162 -4.22 28.84 -16.23
C ASN A 162 -3.72 29.84 -17.27
N THR A 163 -2.54 30.42 -17.05
CA THR A 163 -1.94 31.41 -17.97
C THR A 163 -0.92 30.80 -18.93
N ARG A 164 -0.59 29.52 -18.73
CA ARG A 164 0.47 28.84 -19.49
C ARG A 164 -0.05 28.42 -20.87
N LYS A 165 0.66 28.83 -21.92
CA LYS A 165 0.33 28.49 -23.32
C LYS A 165 1.06 27.26 -23.83
N GLU A 166 2.19 26.91 -23.22
CA GLU A 166 3.00 25.76 -23.63
C GLU A 166 2.43 24.44 -23.11
N PRO A 167 2.54 23.35 -23.89
CA PRO A 167 2.18 22.02 -23.42
C PRO A 167 3.08 21.58 -22.25
N LEU A 168 2.49 20.92 -21.25
CA LEU A 168 3.16 20.52 -20.01
C LEU A 168 4.08 19.30 -20.17
N ARG A 169 3.90 18.52 -21.23
CA ARG A 169 4.61 17.26 -21.43
C ARG A 169 6.13 17.52 -21.48
N TYR A 170 6.88 16.88 -20.57
CA TYR A 170 8.34 16.99 -20.41
C TYR A 170 8.86 18.30 -19.79
N LYS A 171 7.99 19.17 -19.28
CA LYS A 171 8.41 20.37 -18.55
C LYS A 171 8.74 20.01 -17.10
N MET A 172 9.92 20.42 -16.64
CA MET A 172 10.37 20.21 -15.26
C MET A 172 10.06 21.43 -14.36
N ASP A 173 9.66 22.54 -14.96
CA ASP A 173 9.33 23.84 -14.35
C ASP A 173 7.82 24.04 -14.17
N VAL A 174 7.04 22.95 -14.09
CA VAL A 174 5.58 23.03 -13.96
C VAL A 174 5.16 23.66 -12.63
N LEU A 175 5.89 23.32 -11.57
CA LEU A 175 5.73 23.89 -10.24
C LEU A 175 7.01 24.61 -9.84
N LYS A 176 6.86 25.78 -9.22
CA LYS A 176 7.94 26.64 -8.74
C LYS A 176 8.03 26.60 -7.22
N GLU A 177 9.10 27.17 -6.69
CA GLU A 177 9.22 27.43 -5.25
C GLU A 177 7.99 28.21 -4.74
N GLY A 178 7.48 27.80 -3.58
CA GLY A 178 6.26 28.35 -2.98
C GLY A 178 4.94 27.81 -3.54
N GLN A 179 4.96 27.01 -4.61
CA GLN A 179 3.74 26.38 -5.17
C GLN A 179 3.46 24.98 -4.62
N ILE A 180 4.40 24.40 -3.88
CA ILE A 180 4.17 23.24 -3.05
C ILE A 180 4.38 23.70 -1.61
N GLY A 181 3.40 23.46 -0.76
CA GLY A 181 3.46 23.87 0.64
C GLY A 181 2.85 22.84 1.58
N GLY A 182 3.17 23.02 2.85
CA GLY A 182 2.71 22.17 3.94
C GLY A 182 3.26 22.68 5.26
N PHE A 183 2.73 22.15 6.36
CA PHE A 183 3.21 22.42 7.69
C PHE A 183 3.81 21.14 8.28
N CYS A 184 5.12 21.12 8.49
CA CYS A 184 5.87 20.04 9.12
C CYS A 184 7.16 20.58 9.74
N THR A 185 7.79 19.73 10.54
CA THR A 185 9.06 19.98 11.23
C THR A 185 10.25 19.41 10.48
#